data_AF-M6HQW6-F1
#
_entry.id   AF-M6HQW6-F1
#
_cell.length_a   1.000
_cell.length_b   1.000
_cell.length_c   1.000
_cell.angle_alpha   90.00
_cell.angle_beta   90.00
_cell.angle_gamma   90.00
#
_symmetry.space_group_name_H-M   'P 1'
#
loop_
_entity.id
_entity.type
_entity.pdbx_description
1 polymer ?
#
loop_
_entity_poly.entity_id
_entity_poly.type
_entity_poly.pdbx_seq_one_letter_code
_entity_poly.pdbx_strand_id
1 'polypeptide(L)'
;MENRESRKEIDRFLLNLNDKNPSTAFHAIFLINYENDNSTTIHTILESFLNQPTLPALEWLESNLWLTVFDFESDPKLMKSLANRYPIPPVSYWQFDIYDREGIPKDPEELKLWLRSIQKGKKIELIGSSLRTIDSHVKINFALNECRSDLLEKLYSQPSLWQLTGPKGFSKHFYNVRCEDVKEEQKLYQLLHSIGANPGKGDWIDYSPLCSEIPDESESKDPKTRERSLRRISILLKMGASPNCYVYPQHRWSDSTTALDAARKYGLKHLEELLLSFGAKDERKAPLQKAILAKNKTEIQKLLDQGAVIDVEELKLAKGDSKILSYLLEEYNSLRKSPLLREIKIERYLNKPVKVTYDLSFLEILLKKGFSLKVRSLDEDHIVENSGMDGYTYRTSCAVAKIMNSDSKNLISLLRSQNFSDYSCRGFYFTWFFEEKMREKIKKLKLDSVFPELHEESYLYEHE
;
A
#
# COMPACT_ATOMS: atom_id res chain seq x y z
N MET A 1 46.93 -16.16 23.52
CA MET A 1 47.17 -17.60 23.32
C MET A 1 46.93 -18.29 24.64
N GLU A 2 45.70 -18.75 24.90
CA GLU A 2 45.43 -19.64 26.03
C GLU A 2 46.12 -20.99 25.80
N ASN A 3 46.69 -21.55 26.87
CA ASN A 3 47.43 -22.79 26.84
C ASN A 3 46.48 -24.00 26.74
N ARG A 4 46.76 -24.97 25.86
CA ARG A 4 45.91 -26.16 25.62
C ARG A 4 45.74 -27.04 26.87
N GLU A 5 46.71 -27.04 27.78
CA GLU A 5 46.61 -27.75 29.06
C GLU A 5 45.59 -27.11 30.01
N SER A 6 45.58 -25.77 30.11
CA SER A 6 44.60 -25.04 30.91
C SER A 6 43.17 -25.29 30.45
N ARG A 7 42.94 -25.43 29.13
CA ARG A 7 41.62 -25.80 28.58
C ARG A 7 41.17 -27.19 29.00
N LYS A 8 42.06 -28.19 28.98
CA LYS A 8 41.75 -29.56 29.43
C LYS A 8 41.44 -29.64 30.92
N GLU A 9 42.09 -28.82 31.74
CA GLU A 9 41.80 -28.72 33.17
C GLU A 9 40.42 -28.11 33.42
N ILE A 10 40.06 -27.05 32.69
CA ILE A 10 38.73 -26.43 32.73
C ILE A 10 37.65 -27.43 32.28
N ASP A 11 37.87 -28.15 31.17
CA ASP A 11 36.93 -29.17 30.69
C ASP A 11 36.69 -30.25 31.76
N ARG A 12 37.76 -30.76 32.38
CA ARG A 12 37.64 -31.77 33.45
C ARG A 12 36.91 -31.21 34.68
N PHE A 13 37.18 -29.97 35.05
CA PHE A 13 36.47 -29.30 36.13
C PHE A 13 34.97 -29.18 35.85
N LEU A 14 34.61 -28.73 34.64
CA LEU A 14 33.22 -28.58 34.21
C LEU A 14 32.47 -29.92 34.14
N LEU A 15 33.10 -30.98 33.61
CA LEU A 15 32.51 -32.33 33.58
C LEU A 15 32.31 -32.90 34.99
N ASN A 16 33.30 -32.78 35.87
CA ASN A 16 33.17 -33.20 37.27
C ASN A 16 32.06 -32.43 38.01
N LEU A 17 31.86 -31.15 37.68
CA LEU A 17 30.77 -30.34 38.21
C LEU A 17 29.42 -30.81 37.65
N ASN A 18 29.37 -31.16 36.36
CA ASN A 18 28.18 -31.65 35.70
C ASN A 18 27.67 -32.97 36.29
N ASP A 19 28.57 -33.91 36.57
CA ASP A 19 28.22 -35.20 37.20
C ASP A 19 27.57 -35.02 38.58
N LYS A 20 27.91 -33.93 39.29
CA LYS A 20 27.35 -33.61 40.60
C LYS A 20 26.08 -32.77 40.50
N ASN A 21 26.09 -31.76 39.64
CA ASN A 21 25.01 -30.81 39.47
C ASN A 21 25.07 -30.18 38.06
N PRO A 22 24.30 -30.71 37.10
CA PRO A 22 24.25 -30.19 35.74
C PRO A 22 23.84 -28.71 35.66
N SER A 23 22.97 -28.26 36.57
CA SER A 23 22.58 -26.84 36.64
C SER A 23 23.76 -25.95 37.03
N THR A 24 24.57 -26.33 38.01
CA THR A 24 25.76 -25.56 38.39
C THR A 24 26.81 -25.55 37.29
N ALA A 25 26.99 -26.69 36.60
CA ALA A 25 27.90 -26.77 35.46
C ALA A 25 27.47 -25.86 34.30
N PHE A 26 26.17 -25.83 33.98
CA PHE A 26 25.62 -24.90 32.98
C PHE A 26 25.92 -23.44 33.32
N HIS A 27 25.69 -23.01 34.56
CA HIS A 27 25.99 -21.63 34.97
C HIS A 27 27.49 -21.31 34.92
N ALA A 28 28.33 -22.29 35.25
CA ALA A 28 29.79 -22.13 35.23
C ALA A 28 30.32 -21.86 33.81
N ILE A 29 29.69 -22.39 32.76
CA ILE A 29 30.06 -22.12 31.36
C ILE A 29 30.08 -20.60 31.09
N PHE A 30 29.03 -19.88 31.52
CA PHE A 30 28.91 -18.43 31.28
C PHE A 30 29.77 -17.59 32.22
N LEU A 31 29.97 -18.03 33.46
CA LEU A 31 30.83 -17.33 34.42
C LEU A 31 32.31 -17.34 34.02
N ILE A 32 32.76 -18.42 33.38
CA ILE A 32 34.15 -18.59 32.97
C ILE A 32 34.42 -17.88 31.62
N ASN A 33 33.40 -17.35 30.95
CA ASN A 33 33.46 -16.80 29.58
C ASN A 33 34.25 -17.74 28.65
N TYR A 34 33.92 -19.03 28.70
CA TYR A 34 34.65 -20.06 27.98
C TYR A 34 34.32 -20.00 26.49
N GLU A 35 35.03 -19.14 25.76
CA GLU A 35 35.01 -19.05 24.30
C GLU A 35 35.78 -20.24 23.73
N ASN A 36 35.09 -21.36 23.52
CA ASN A 36 35.67 -22.49 22.83
C ASN A 36 34.71 -22.96 21.75
N ASP A 37 35.10 -22.75 20.50
CA ASP A 37 34.40 -23.25 19.31
C ASP A 37 34.19 -24.77 19.46
N ASN A 38 32.94 -25.17 19.69
CA ASN A 38 32.46 -26.56 19.60
C ASN A 38 33.20 -27.62 20.45
N SER A 39 33.22 -27.46 21.79
CA SER A 39 33.73 -28.53 22.66
C SER A 39 32.66 -29.60 22.98
N THR A 40 33.02 -30.88 22.88
CA THR A 40 32.20 -32.03 23.34
C THR A 40 31.77 -31.89 24.81
N THR A 41 32.57 -31.18 25.61
CA THR A 41 32.29 -30.87 27.02
C THR A 41 31.03 -30.02 27.16
N ILE A 42 30.93 -28.90 26.42
CA ILE A 42 29.76 -28.02 26.46
C ILE A 42 28.51 -28.80 26.04
N HIS A 43 28.60 -29.56 24.94
CA HIS A 43 27.52 -30.41 24.46
C HIS A 43 27.00 -31.38 25.54
N THR A 44 27.91 -32.10 26.20
CA THR A 44 27.58 -33.06 27.28
C THR A 44 26.88 -32.36 28.45
N ILE A 45 27.31 -31.15 28.80
CA ILE A 45 26.71 -30.36 29.88
C ILE A 45 25.32 -29.88 29.48
N LEU A 46 25.12 -29.43 28.24
CA LEU A 46 23.81 -29.02 27.74
C LEU A 46 22.81 -30.18 27.70
N GLU A 47 23.23 -31.36 27.23
CA GLU A 47 22.39 -32.57 27.27
C GLU A 47 22.01 -32.93 28.71
N SER A 48 22.99 -32.96 29.61
CA SER A 48 22.77 -33.28 31.03
C SER A 48 21.84 -32.26 31.68
N PHE A 49 22.03 -30.98 31.38
CA PHE A 49 21.21 -29.88 31.87
C PHE A 49 19.75 -30.02 31.41
N LEU A 50 19.51 -30.15 30.10
CA LEU A 50 18.16 -30.22 29.50
C LEU A 50 17.40 -31.51 29.87
N ASN A 51 18.11 -32.57 30.23
CA ASN A 51 17.53 -33.84 30.68
C ASN A 51 17.14 -33.85 32.17
N GLN A 52 17.48 -32.81 32.94
CA GLN A 52 17.06 -32.74 34.35
C GLN A 52 15.52 -32.75 34.49
N PRO A 53 14.94 -33.41 35.51
CA PRO A 53 13.49 -33.43 35.72
C PRO A 53 12.89 -32.02 35.84
N THR A 54 13.59 -31.13 36.53
CA THR A 54 13.21 -29.73 36.78
C THR A 54 14.38 -28.81 36.45
N LEU A 55 14.12 -27.75 35.69
CA LEU A 55 15.12 -26.73 35.37
C LEU A 55 15.00 -25.53 36.32
N PRO A 56 16.12 -24.89 36.69
CA PRO A 56 16.08 -23.64 37.42
C PRO A 56 15.48 -22.52 36.56
N ALA A 57 14.97 -21.47 37.20
CA ALA A 57 14.60 -20.24 36.51
C ALA A 57 15.87 -19.60 35.92
N LEU A 58 15.93 -19.50 34.59
CA LEU A 58 17.13 -19.01 33.91
C LEU A 58 17.21 -17.48 33.82
N GLU A 59 16.12 -16.76 34.06
CA GLU A 59 16.04 -15.31 33.89
C GLU A 59 16.68 -14.84 32.55
N TRP A 60 17.81 -14.15 32.59
CA TRP A 60 18.54 -13.62 31.44
C TRP A 60 19.47 -14.65 30.76
N LEU A 61 19.68 -15.83 31.37
CA LEU A 61 20.47 -16.93 30.79
C LEU A 61 19.70 -17.74 29.75
N GLU A 62 18.36 -17.58 29.64
CA GLU A 62 17.58 -18.27 28.61
C GLU A 62 18.12 -17.94 27.21
N SER A 63 18.37 -16.67 26.89
CA SER A 63 18.92 -16.25 25.59
C SER A 63 20.29 -16.85 25.30
N ASN A 64 21.15 -16.99 26.31
CA ASN A 64 22.47 -17.60 26.15
C ASN A 64 22.39 -19.12 25.99
N LEU A 65 21.45 -19.80 26.66
CA LEU A 65 21.19 -21.22 26.41
C LEU A 65 20.80 -21.46 24.94
N TRP A 66 19.90 -20.63 24.40
CA TRP A 66 19.50 -20.75 23.00
C TRP A 66 20.69 -20.51 22.05
N LEU A 67 21.48 -19.45 22.27
CA LEU A 67 22.72 -19.19 21.51
C LEU A 67 23.64 -20.40 21.48
N THR A 68 24.01 -20.92 22.65
CA THR A 68 24.99 -22.00 22.75
C THR A 68 24.48 -23.28 22.13
N VAL A 69 23.18 -23.58 22.17
CA VAL A 69 22.61 -24.75 21.47
C VAL A 69 22.62 -24.56 19.95
N PHE A 70 22.39 -23.34 19.47
CA PHE A 70 22.44 -23.03 18.04
C PHE A 70 23.84 -23.18 17.44
N ASP A 71 24.91 -22.87 18.19
CA ASP A 71 26.29 -23.09 17.75
C ASP A 71 26.57 -24.57 17.41
N PHE A 72 25.75 -25.50 17.91
CA PHE A 72 25.72 -26.91 17.51
C PHE A 72 24.71 -27.16 16.38
N GLU A 73 24.74 -26.35 15.31
CA GLU A 73 23.75 -26.32 14.21
C GLU A 73 23.35 -27.69 13.62
N SER A 74 24.20 -28.70 13.78
CA SER A 74 24.01 -30.07 13.29
C SER A 74 23.38 -31.06 14.29
N ASP A 75 23.00 -30.65 15.51
CA ASP A 75 22.39 -31.54 16.51
C ASP A 75 20.86 -31.33 16.66
N PRO A 76 20.04 -32.03 15.86
CA PRO A 76 18.59 -31.95 15.96
C PRO A 76 18.03 -32.51 17.26
N LYS A 77 18.77 -33.37 17.98
CA LYS A 77 18.30 -33.92 19.26
C LYS A 77 18.40 -32.87 20.36
N LEU A 78 19.53 -32.16 20.42
CA LEU A 78 19.74 -31.10 21.39
C LEU A 78 18.72 -29.96 21.18
N MET A 79 18.52 -29.56 19.92
CA MET A 79 17.52 -28.55 19.56
C MET A 79 16.09 -28.98 19.91
N LYS A 80 15.72 -30.24 19.66
CA LYS A 80 14.41 -30.78 20.05
C LYS A 80 14.23 -30.80 21.57
N SER A 81 15.26 -31.18 22.33
CA SER A 81 15.23 -31.16 23.79
C SER A 81 15.06 -29.73 24.32
N LEU A 82 15.75 -28.75 23.74
CA LEU A 82 15.59 -27.35 24.08
C LEU A 82 14.17 -26.85 23.79
N ALA A 83 13.66 -27.08 22.58
CA ALA A 83 12.32 -26.66 22.17
C ALA A 83 11.19 -27.29 23.00
N ASN A 84 11.37 -28.53 23.46
CA ASN A 84 10.43 -29.19 24.38
C ASN A 84 10.41 -28.53 25.76
N ARG A 85 11.56 -28.08 26.27
CA ARG A 85 11.68 -27.42 27.58
C ARG A 85 11.23 -25.97 27.53
N TYR A 86 11.54 -25.27 26.44
CA TYR A 86 11.24 -23.86 26.22
C TYR A 86 10.41 -23.70 24.94
N PRO A 87 9.10 -24.00 24.97
CA PRO A 87 8.26 -23.98 23.78
C PRO A 87 8.06 -22.58 23.20
N ILE A 88 8.37 -21.53 23.96
CA ILE A 88 8.33 -20.14 23.53
C ILE A 88 9.76 -19.58 23.66
N PRO A 89 10.54 -19.51 22.57
CA PRO A 89 11.92 -19.02 22.60
C PRO A 89 12.03 -17.52 22.92
N PRO A 90 13.21 -17.03 23.36
CA PRO A 90 13.52 -15.62 23.60
C PRO A 90 13.22 -14.71 22.40
N VAL A 91 13.08 -13.40 22.65
CA VAL A 91 12.88 -12.42 21.57
C VAL A 91 14.13 -12.38 20.69
N SER A 92 15.32 -12.63 21.21
CA SER A 92 16.59 -12.75 20.46
C SER A 92 16.70 -13.94 19.52
N TYR A 93 15.75 -14.89 19.48
CA TYR A 93 15.84 -16.12 18.66
C TYR A 93 16.37 -15.94 17.22
N TRP A 94 15.95 -14.85 16.56
CA TRP A 94 16.37 -14.46 15.20
C TRP A 94 17.81 -13.93 15.09
N GLN A 95 18.40 -13.39 16.15
CA GLN A 95 19.80 -12.92 16.13
C GLN A 95 20.79 -14.07 16.02
N PHE A 96 20.33 -15.28 16.28
CA PHE A 96 21.11 -16.50 16.21
C PHE A 96 21.35 -16.91 14.74
N ASP A 97 20.48 -16.47 13.82
CA ASP A 97 20.59 -16.70 12.37
C ASP A 97 21.41 -15.61 11.63
N ILE A 98 21.62 -14.41 12.22
CA ILE A 98 22.22 -13.25 11.51
C ILE A 98 23.67 -13.49 11.08
N TYR A 99 24.39 -14.41 11.71
CA TYR A 99 25.79 -14.62 11.37
C TYR A 99 26.01 -15.51 10.14
N ASP A 100 25.03 -16.33 9.70
CA ASP A 100 25.21 -17.19 8.51
C ASP A 100 23.94 -17.54 7.69
N ARG A 101 22.71 -17.30 8.19
CA ARG A 101 21.46 -17.66 7.50
C ARG A 101 20.59 -16.43 7.29
N GLU A 102 20.79 -15.73 6.17
CA GLU A 102 19.88 -14.63 5.79
C GLU A 102 18.46 -15.18 5.51
N GLY A 103 17.46 -14.74 6.29
CA GLY A 103 16.04 -14.88 5.95
C GLY A 103 15.16 -15.61 6.96
N ILE A 104 13.94 -15.94 6.54
CA ILE A 104 12.94 -16.64 7.34
C ILE A 104 13.23 -18.15 7.33
N PRO A 105 13.19 -18.86 8.49
CA PRO A 105 13.40 -20.30 8.54
C PRO A 105 12.46 -21.08 7.61
N LYS A 106 13.03 -22.03 6.86
CA LYS A 106 12.28 -22.88 5.93
C LYS A 106 11.73 -24.14 6.60
N ASP A 107 12.39 -24.62 7.65
CA ASP A 107 11.91 -25.78 8.42
C ASP A 107 10.61 -25.42 9.17
N PRO A 108 9.55 -26.24 9.08
CA PRO A 108 8.27 -25.95 9.73
C PRO A 108 8.31 -25.86 11.26
N GLU A 109 9.19 -26.61 11.93
CA GLU A 109 9.31 -26.57 13.39
C GLU A 109 10.11 -25.36 13.84
N GLU A 110 11.20 -25.02 13.15
CA GLU A 110 11.93 -23.77 13.37
C GLU A 110 11.05 -22.54 13.09
N LEU A 111 10.21 -22.59 12.05
CA LEU A 111 9.27 -21.53 11.71
C LEU A 111 8.22 -21.30 12.82
N LYS A 112 7.77 -22.36 13.50
CA LYS A 112 6.89 -22.24 14.67
C LYS A 112 7.59 -21.55 15.83
N LEU A 113 8.85 -21.91 16.10
CA LEU A 113 9.68 -21.27 17.11
C LEU A 113 9.90 -19.79 16.77
N TRP A 114 10.20 -19.50 15.52
CA TRP A 114 10.33 -18.14 15.00
C TRP A 114 9.06 -17.32 15.23
N LEU A 115 7.88 -17.83 14.87
CA LEU A 115 6.60 -17.14 15.12
C LEU A 115 6.36 -16.89 16.62
N ARG A 116 6.58 -17.89 17.48
CA ARG A 116 6.39 -17.76 18.94
C ARG A 116 7.35 -16.74 19.55
N SER A 117 8.57 -16.64 19.03
CA SER A 117 9.55 -15.65 19.47
C SER A 117 9.13 -14.21 19.17
N ILE A 118 8.39 -13.96 18.08
CA ILE A 118 7.86 -12.63 17.72
C ILE A 118 6.77 -12.23 18.72
N GLN A 119 5.91 -13.18 19.06
CA GLN A 119 4.78 -12.97 19.96
C GLN A 119 5.20 -12.59 21.40
N LYS A 120 6.46 -12.84 21.80
CA LYS A 120 7.01 -12.32 23.07
C LYS A 120 7.16 -10.79 23.07
N GLY A 121 7.15 -10.13 21.92
CA GLY A 121 7.23 -8.67 21.79
C GLY A 121 8.60 -8.09 22.18
N LYS A 122 8.61 -6.93 22.84
CA LYS A 122 9.83 -6.22 23.25
C LYS A 122 10.32 -6.66 24.63
N LYS A 123 11.60 -7.03 24.76
CA LYS A 123 12.25 -7.39 26.04
C LYS A 123 13.68 -6.86 26.17
N ILE A 124 14.15 -6.73 27.41
CA ILE A 124 15.57 -6.57 27.73
C ILE A 124 16.13 -7.98 27.95
N GLU A 125 17.20 -8.32 27.24
CA GLU A 125 17.85 -9.63 27.31
C GLU A 125 19.38 -9.45 27.44
N LEU A 126 20.04 -10.39 28.12
CA LEU A 126 21.50 -10.45 28.13
C LEU A 126 21.97 -11.30 26.95
N ILE A 127 22.78 -10.71 26.07
CA ILE A 127 23.44 -11.41 24.96
C ILE A 127 24.95 -11.28 25.14
N GLY A 128 25.61 -12.43 25.31
CA GLY A 128 27.01 -12.46 25.74
C GLY A 128 27.16 -11.71 27.07
N SER A 129 28.01 -10.70 27.09
CA SER A 129 28.26 -9.85 28.26
C SER A 129 27.45 -8.54 28.28
N SER A 130 26.50 -8.34 27.36
CA SER A 130 25.80 -7.05 27.18
C SER A 130 24.28 -7.15 27.31
N LEU A 131 23.68 -6.25 28.12
CA LEU A 131 22.22 -6.08 28.20
C LEU A 131 21.72 -5.27 27.00
N ARG A 132 20.81 -5.84 26.23
CA ARG A 132 20.25 -5.22 25.01
C ARG A 132 18.73 -5.19 25.09
N THR A 133 18.14 -4.09 24.61
CA THR A 133 16.70 -4.05 24.32
C THR A 133 16.49 -4.64 22.93
N ILE A 134 15.72 -5.71 22.84
CA ILE A 134 15.45 -6.41 21.59
C ILE A 134 13.98 -6.23 21.24
N ASP A 135 13.74 -5.88 19.99
CA ASP A 135 12.42 -5.62 19.44
C ASP A 135 12.08 -6.66 18.36
N SER A 136 10.86 -7.18 18.41
CA SER A 136 10.26 -8.06 17.41
C SER A 136 10.13 -7.43 16.02
N HIS A 137 10.24 -6.10 15.89
CA HIS A 137 10.06 -5.41 14.60
C HIS A 137 10.96 -5.91 13.49
N VAL A 138 12.21 -6.27 13.79
CA VAL A 138 13.15 -6.76 12.76
C VAL A 138 12.62 -8.04 12.09
N LYS A 139 11.93 -8.90 12.83
CA LYS A 139 11.33 -10.13 12.31
C LYS A 139 10.11 -9.86 11.43
N ILE A 140 9.27 -8.91 11.84
CA ILE A 140 8.14 -8.46 11.02
C ILE A 140 8.66 -7.89 9.70
N ASN A 141 9.74 -7.12 9.72
CA ASN A 141 10.37 -6.58 8.52
C ASN A 141 10.88 -7.65 7.55
N PHE A 142 11.46 -8.75 8.05
CA PHE A 142 11.83 -9.89 7.19
C PHE A 142 10.61 -10.52 6.52
N ALA A 143 9.53 -10.76 7.27
CA ALA A 143 8.28 -11.28 6.71
C ALA A 143 7.62 -10.33 5.69
N LEU A 144 7.77 -9.02 5.86
CA LEU A 144 7.34 -8.03 4.88
C LEU A 144 8.19 -8.09 3.60
N ASN A 145 9.51 -8.10 3.74
CA ASN A 145 10.44 -8.16 2.60
C ASN A 145 10.27 -9.44 1.77
N GLU A 146 10.05 -10.57 2.43
CA GLU A 146 9.80 -11.87 1.77
C GLU A 146 8.32 -12.08 1.39
N CYS A 147 7.46 -11.09 1.62
CA CYS A 147 6.02 -11.15 1.32
C CYS A 147 5.29 -12.39 1.91
N ARG A 148 5.65 -12.79 3.13
CA ARG A 148 5.06 -13.92 3.85
C ARG A 148 3.76 -13.54 4.55
N SER A 149 2.72 -13.31 3.75
CA SER A 149 1.37 -12.97 4.21
C SER A 149 0.83 -13.99 5.23
N ASP A 150 1.11 -15.28 5.01
CA ASP A 150 0.73 -16.41 5.87
C ASP A 150 1.29 -16.33 7.30
N LEU A 151 2.48 -15.73 7.46
CA LEU A 151 3.11 -15.52 8.75
C LEU A 151 2.56 -14.28 9.44
N LEU A 152 2.40 -13.20 8.68
CA LEU A 152 1.90 -11.94 9.19
C LEU A 152 0.43 -12.06 9.64
N GLU A 153 -0.39 -12.85 8.94
CA GLU A 153 -1.77 -13.17 9.35
C GLU A 153 -1.82 -13.84 10.74
N LYS A 154 -0.87 -14.72 11.05
CA LYS A 154 -0.79 -15.35 12.38
C LYS A 154 -0.44 -14.33 13.47
N LEU A 155 0.35 -13.32 13.14
CA LEU A 155 0.77 -12.24 14.04
C LEU A 155 -0.29 -11.13 14.17
N TYR A 156 -1.20 -11.02 13.20
CA TYR A 156 -2.27 -10.01 13.17
C TYR A 156 -3.11 -9.99 14.46
N SER A 157 -3.36 -11.18 15.03
CA SER A 157 -4.13 -11.36 16.27
C SER A 157 -3.55 -10.67 17.52
N GLN A 158 -2.36 -10.07 17.44
CA GLN A 158 -1.68 -9.41 18.56
C GLN A 158 -1.45 -7.91 18.29
N PRO A 159 -2.46 -7.05 18.57
CA PRO A 159 -2.38 -5.61 18.30
C PRO A 159 -1.18 -4.90 18.93
N SER A 160 -0.69 -5.37 20.08
CA SER A 160 0.48 -4.81 20.77
C SER A 160 1.77 -4.90 19.95
N LEU A 161 1.91 -5.91 19.07
CA LEU A 161 3.06 -6.02 18.16
C LEU A 161 3.05 -4.91 17.10
N TRP A 162 1.87 -4.43 16.73
CA TRP A 162 1.65 -3.43 15.68
C TRP A 162 1.54 -2.00 16.23
N GLN A 163 1.16 -1.84 17.50
CA GLN A 163 1.14 -0.54 18.19
C GLN A 163 2.55 0.05 18.41
N LEU A 164 3.57 -0.81 18.47
CA LEU A 164 4.97 -0.40 18.64
C LEU A 164 5.59 0.13 17.34
N THR A 165 4.93 -0.09 16.20
CA THR A 165 5.43 0.29 14.86
C THR A 165 4.69 1.51 14.33
N GLY A 166 5.01 2.69 14.88
CA GLY A 166 4.62 3.95 14.23
C GLY A 166 5.18 4.02 12.80
N PRO A 167 4.64 4.92 11.94
CA PRO A 167 5.02 5.04 10.54
C PRO A 167 6.53 4.98 10.34
N LYS A 168 7.31 5.83 11.03
CA LYS A 168 8.79 5.89 10.94
C LYS A 168 9.54 4.57 11.17
N GLY A 169 9.04 3.68 12.02
CA GLY A 169 9.72 2.42 12.37
C GLY A 169 9.37 1.28 11.41
N PHE A 170 8.09 1.18 11.05
CA PHE A 170 7.60 0.21 10.07
C PHE A 170 8.01 0.55 8.64
N SER A 171 8.07 1.85 8.35
CA SER A 171 8.00 2.36 7.00
C SER A 171 9.21 2.12 6.13
N LYS A 172 10.40 2.13 6.70
CA LYS A 172 11.62 1.98 5.90
C LYS A 172 11.64 0.62 5.21
N HIS A 173 11.05 -0.40 5.83
CA HIS A 173 10.92 -1.74 5.24
C HIS A 173 9.69 -1.83 4.35
N PHE A 174 8.57 -1.26 4.79
CA PHE A 174 7.36 -1.19 3.99
C PHE A 174 7.54 -0.49 2.62
N TYR A 175 8.31 0.59 2.58
CA TYR A 175 8.69 1.32 1.35
C TYR A 175 9.42 0.44 0.32
N ASN A 176 10.10 -0.62 0.80
CA ASN A 176 10.92 -1.52 0.00
C ASN A 176 10.24 -2.86 -0.30
N VAL A 177 8.98 -3.05 0.09
CA VAL A 177 8.25 -4.29 -0.17
C VAL A 177 8.08 -4.48 -1.68
N ARG A 178 8.63 -5.59 -2.19
CA ARG A 178 8.58 -5.98 -3.60
C ARG A 178 8.29 -7.47 -3.72
N CYS A 179 7.02 -7.82 -3.81
CA CYS A 179 6.61 -9.20 -4.02
C CYS A 179 6.67 -9.55 -5.52
N GLU A 180 7.09 -10.78 -5.82
CA GLU A 180 7.01 -11.31 -7.19
C GLU A 180 5.56 -11.61 -7.60
N ASP A 181 4.74 -12.08 -6.66
CA ASP A 181 3.31 -12.37 -6.88
C ASP A 181 2.42 -11.20 -6.43
N VAL A 182 1.67 -10.63 -7.39
CA VAL A 182 0.72 -9.54 -7.18
C VAL A 182 -0.41 -9.92 -6.23
N LYS A 183 -0.86 -11.18 -6.20
CA LYS A 183 -1.93 -11.64 -5.30
C LYS A 183 -1.46 -11.67 -3.86
N GLU A 184 -0.25 -12.17 -3.61
CA GLU A 184 0.32 -12.21 -2.26
C GLU A 184 0.56 -10.80 -1.73
N GLU A 185 1.03 -9.91 -2.60
CA GLU A 185 1.16 -8.51 -2.23
C GLU A 185 -0.18 -7.84 -1.93
N GLN A 186 -1.23 -8.16 -2.70
CA GLN A 186 -2.57 -7.65 -2.43
C GLN A 186 -3.04 -8.06 -1.04
N LYS A 187 -2.88 -9.34 -0.68
CA LYS A 187 -3.20 -9.85 0.65
C LYS A 187 -2.38 -9.14 1.71
N LEU A 188 -1.09 -8.93 1.45
CA LEU A 188 -0.20 -8.22 2.34
C LEU A 188 -0.68 -6.79 2.62
N TYR A 189 -0.99 -6.00 1.59
CA TYR A 189 -1.50 -4.64 1.78
C TYR A 189 -2.85 -4.63 2.50
N GLN A 190 -3.75 -5.57 2.20
CA GLN A 190 -5.02 -5.70 2.92
C GLN A 190 -4.80 -5.95 4.42
N LEU A 191 -3.88 -6.84 4.76
CA LEU A 191 -3.50 -7.10 6.14
C LEU A 191 -2.95 -5.84 6.82
N LEU A 192 -2.08 -5.12 6.15
CA LEU A 192 -1.47 -3.90 6.69
C LEU A 192 -2.49 -2.77 6.87
N HIS A 193 -3.44 -2.64 5.95
CA HIS A 193 -4.56 -1.72 6.10
C HIS A 193 -5.40 -2.04 7.34
N SER A 194 -5.62 -3.32 7.63
CA SER A 194 -6.44 -3.75 8.77
C SER A 194 -5.81 -3.44 10.14
N ILE A 195 -4.49 -3.29 10.22
CA ILE A 195 -3.79 -2.80 11.43
C ILE A 195 -3.56 -1.28 11.45
N GLY A 196 -4.08 -0.54 10.46
CA GLY A 196 -3.91 0.91 10.36
C GLY A 196 -2.60 1.36 9.68
N ALA A 197 -1.81 0.44 9.13
CA ALA A 197 -0.63 0.74 8.31
C ALA A 197 -1.06 0.97 6.86
N ASN A 198 -1.51 2.19 6.54
CA ASN A 198 -2.14 2.51 5.26
C ASN A 198 -1.34 3.55 4.47
N PRO A 199 -0.58 3.17 3.42
CA PRO A 199 0.21 4.09 2.58
C PRO A 199 -0.61 5.18 1.88
N GLY A 200 -1.94 5.08 1.90
CA GLY A 200 -2.89 6.08 1.42
C GLY A 200 -3.15 7.24 2.38
N LYS A 201 -2.82 7.13 3.69
CA LYS A 201 -3.39 8.01 4.73
C LYS A 201 -2.39 8.50 5.78
N GLY A 202 -2.49 9.79 6.11
CA GLY A 202 -1.74 10.41 7.22
C GLY A 202 -0.23 10.29 7.05
N ASP A 203 0.44 10.00 8.17
CA ASP A 203 1.91 9.90 8.27
C ASP A 203 2.50 8.71 7.48
N TRP A 204 1.67 7.82 6.93
CA TRP A 204 2.11 6.68 6.11
C TRP A 204 2.35 7.04 4.65
N ILE A 205 1.89 8.20 4.19
CA ILE A 205 2.00 8.62 2.78
C ILE A 205 3.48 8.72 2.35
N ASP A 206 4.34 9.25 3.21
CA ASP A 206 5.79 9.40 2.95
C ASP A 206 6.50 8.05 2.75
N TYR A 207 5.81 6.98 3.13
CA TYR A 207 6.32 5.62 3.15
C TYR A 207 5.58 4.71 2.18
N SER A 208 4.84 5.32 1.27
CA SER A 208 4.17 4.62 0.18
C SER A 208 5.21 3.91 -0.69
N PRO A 209 5.09 2.58 -0.88
CA PRO A 209 5.97 1.81 -1.76
C PRO A 209 5.84 2.24 -3.23
N LEU A 210 4.77 2.96 -3.58
CA LEU A 210 4.65 3.60 -4.88
C LEU A 210 5.85 4.49 -5.19
N CYS A 211 6.39 5.19 -4.19
CA CYS A 211 7.47 6.14 -4.39
C CYS A 211 8.84 5.50 -4.61
N SER A 212 9.03 4.23 -4.25
CA SER A 212 10.24 3.48 -4.59
C SER A 212 10.22 2.96 -6.03
N GLU A 213 9.05 3.01 -6.68
CA GLU A 213 8.86 2.60 -8.07
C GLU A 213 8.94 3.77 -9.06
N ILE A 214 9.01 5.03 -8.57
CA ILE A 214 9.19 6.21 -9.41
C ILE A 214 10.63 6.20 -9.95
N PRO A 215 10.83 6.09 -11.28
CA PRO A 215 12.17 6.03 -11.84
C PRO A 215 12.96 7.30 -11.56
N ASP A 216 14.24 7.16 -11.22
CA ASP A 216 15.17 8.28 -11.19
C ASP A 216 15.61 8.74 -12.60
N GLU A 217 16.52 9.72 -12.68
CA GLU A 217 16.98 10.24 -13.98
C GLU A 217 17.67 9.17 -14.85
N SER A 218 18.38 8.24 -14.23
CA SER A 218 19.08 7.17 -14.95
C SER A 218 18.09 6.09 -15.40
N GLU A 219 17.19 5.69 -14.51
CA GLU A 219 16.17 4.66 -14.74
C GLU A 219 15.11 5.10 -15.76
N SER A 220 14.74 6.39 -15.75
CA SER A 220 13.77 6.96 -16.70
C SER A 220 14.25 6.92 -18.16
N LYS A 221 15.56 6.75 -18.41
CA LYS A 221 16.11 6.62 -19.77
C LYS A 221 15.89 5.21 -20.34
N ASP A 222 15.65 4.20 -19.51
CA ASP A 222 15.38 2.82 -19.96
C ASP A 222 13.86 2.59 -20.20
N PRO A 223 13.44 2.27 -21.45
CA PRO A 223 12.04 1.94 -21.75
C PRO A 223 11.49 0.77 -20.93
N LYS A 224 12.28 -0.27 -20.65
CA LYS A 224 11.81 -1.45 -19.91
C LYS A 224 11.50 -1.10 -18.46
N THR A 225 12.38 -0.33 -17.83
CA THR A 225 12.16 0.17 -16.48
C THR A 225 10.94 1.08 -16.40
N ARG A 226 10.76 2.02 -17.35
CA ARG A 226 9.55 2.86 -17.40
C ARG A 226 8.26 2.06 -17.50
N GLU A 227 8.21 1.06 -18.37
CA GLU A 227 7.01 0.23 -18.54
C GLU A 227 6.72 -0.60 -17.28
N ARG A 228 7.77 -1.19 -16.68
CA ARG A 228 7.66 -1.92 -15.41
C ARG A 228 7.12 -1.02 -14.31
N SER A 229 7.72 0.15 -14.10
CA SER A 229 7.30 1.12 -13.08
C SER A 229 5.86 1.58 -13.30
N LEU A 230 5.47 1.90 -14.54
CA LEU A 230 4.09 2.30 -14.84
C LEU A 230 3.08 1.20 -14.47
N ARG A 231 3.35 -0.05 -14.86
CA ARG A 231 2.51 -1.20 -14.51
C ARG A 231 2.45 -1.40 -12.99
N ARG A 232 3.60 -1.32 -12.32
CA ARG A 232 3.72 -1.52 -10.87
C ARG A 232 2.96 -0.46 -10.08
N ILE A 233 3.17 0.80 -10.42
CA ILE A 233 2.50 1.95 -9.79
C ILE A 233 0.98 1.86 -10.00
N SER A 234 0.51 1.46 -11.18
CA SER A 234 -0.92 1.25 -11.43
C SER A 234 -1.53 0.22 -10.48
N ILE A 235 -0.81 -0.87 -10.19
CA ILE A 235 -1.24 -1.91 -9.25
C ILE A 235 -1.30 -1.34 -7.82
N LEU A 236 -0.25 -0.66 -7.37
CA LEU A 236 -0.17 -0.09 -6.02
C LEU A 236 -1.25 0.98 -5.78
N LEU A 237 -1.52 1.81 -6.78
CA LEU A 237 -2.60 2.80 -6.76
C LEU A 237 -3.97 2.15 -6.58
N LYS A 238 -4.26 1.07 -7.33
CA LYS A 238 -5.51 0.29 -7.17
C LYS A 238 -5.62 -0.41 -5.82
N MET A 239 -4.48 -0.69 -5.17
CA MET A 239 -4.44 -1.22 -3.81
C MET A 239 -4.61 -0.14 -2.74
N GLY A 240 -4.68 1.15 -3.11
CA GLY A 240 -4.92 2.26 -2.18
C GLY A 240 -3.65 3.03 -1.76
N ALA A 241 -2.51 2.79 -2.41
CA ALA A 241 -1.31 3.58 -2.18
C ALA A 241 -1.53 5.06 -2.59
N SER A 242 -1.02 6.00 -1.80
CA SER A 242 -1.14 7.42 -2.12
C SER A 242 -0.20 7.81 -3.25
N PRO A 243 -0.65 8.57 -4.28
CA PRO A 243 0.23 9.21 -5.25
C PRO A 243 0.93 10.46 -4.71
N ASN A 244 0.62 10.89 -3.48
CA ASN A 244 1.17 12.11 -2.85
C ASN A 244 2.42 11.86 -2.03
N CYS A 245 3.12 10.75 -2.29
CA CYS A 245 4.34 10.39 -1.60
C CYS A 245 5.54 11.17 -2.16
N TYR A 246 6.66 11.10 -1.45
CA TYR A 246 7.90 11.76 -1.81
C TYR A 246 8.94 10.77 -2.33
N VAL A 247 9.60 11.14 -3.42
CA VAL A 247 10.74 10.44 -3.99
C VAL A 247 12.01 10.99 -3.35
N TYR A 248 12.86 10.10 -2.85
CA TYR A 248 14.13 10.44 -2.21
C TYR A 248 15.28 10.04 -3.13
N PRO A 249 15.99 11.01 -3.76
CA PRO A 249 17.20 10.69 -4.50
C PRO A 249 18.26 10.12 -3.54
N GLN A 250 18.76 8.93 -3.87
CA GLN A 250 19.90 8.21 -3.28
C GLN A 250 20.54 8.89 -2.04
N HIS A 251 19.94 8.62 -0.87
CA HIS A 251 20.44 8.94 0.48
C HIS A 251 20.39 10.39 0.97
N ARG A 252 19.70 11.33 0.28
CA ARG A 252 19.46 12.69 0.81
C ARG A 252 17.98 12.95 1.02
N TRP A 253 17.55 12.86 2.28
CA TRP A 253 16.17 13.15 2.70
C TRP A 253 15.79 14.64 2.53
N SER A 254 16.77 15.54 2.34
CA SER A 254 16.56 16.98 2.17
C SER A 254 16.06 17.40 0.80
N ASP A 255 16.27 16.55 -0.22
CA ASP A 255 16.01 16.90 -1.63
C ASP A 255 14.79 16.11 -2.15
N SER A 256 13.80 15.93 -1.28
CA SER A 256 12.60 15.17 -1.61
C SER A 256 11.74 15.95 -2.61
N THR A 257 11.18 15.23 -3.59
CA THR A 257 10.24 15.79 -4.56
C THR A 257 8.98 14.94 -4.59
N THR A 258 7.84 15.53 -4.92
CA THR A 258 6.61 14.73 -5.05
C THR A 258 6.75 13.73 -6.20
N ALA A 259 6.09 12.58 -6.11
CA ALA A 259 6.06 11.61 -7.21
C ALA A 259 5.62 12.25 -8.54
N LEU A 260 4.68 13.20 -8.47
CA LEU A 260 4.15 13.92 -9.63
C LEU A 260 5.21 14.85 -10.25
N ASP A 261 5.96 15.60 -9.44
CA ASP A 261 7.00 16.48 -9.96
C ASP A 261 8.21 15.71 -10.48
N ALA A 262 8.56 14.57 -9.86
CA ALA A 262 9.56 13.65 -10.42
C ALA A 262 9.14 13.15 -11.81
N ALA A 263 7.89 12.69 -11.97
CA ALA A 263 7.37 12.22 -13.25
C ALA A 263 7.46 13.31 -14.34
N ARG A 264 7.14 14.56 -13.99
CA ARG A 264 7.23 15.71 -14.90
C ARG A 264 8.68 16.05 -15.25
N LYS A 265 9.56 16.14 -14.24
CA LYS A 265 10.99 16.43 -14.42
C LYS A 265 11.65 15.47 -15.40
N TYR A 266 11.28 14.19 -15.34
CA TYR A 266 11.84 13.14 -16.18
C TYR A 266 11.02 12.86 -17.45
N GLY A 267 10.02 13.69 -17.77
CA GLY A 267 9.24 13.57 -19.01
C GLY A 267 8.39 12.30 -19.10
N LEU A 268 8.00 11.71 -17.97
CA LEU A 268 7.24 10.47 -17.87
C LEU A 268 5.73 10.72 -18.04
N LYS A 269 5.32 11.15 -19.25
CA LYS A 269 3.93 11.58 -19.55
C LYS A 269 2.85 10.60 -19.09
N HIS A 270 2.96 9.31 -19.43
CA HIS A 270 1.95 8.32 -19.01
C HIS A 270 1.88 8.11 -17.50
N LEU A 271 3.01 8.28 -16.80
CA LEU A 271 3.05 8.19 -15.35
C LEU A 271 2.45 9.45 -14.69
N GLU A 272 2.76 10.63 -15.23
CA GLU A 272 2.10 11.88 -14.83
C GLU A 272 0.57 11.75 -14.95
N GLU A 273 0.09 11.26 -16.10
CA GLU A 273 -1.34 11.04 -16.35
C GLU A 273 -1.98 10.10 -15.32
N LEU A 274 -1.31 8.99 -15.02
CA LEU A 274 -1.75 8.00 -14.04
C LEU A 274 -1.79 8.56 -12.60
N LEU A 275 -0.75 9.28 -12.18
CA LEU A 275 -0.71 9.88 -10.84
C LEU A 275 -1.81 10.92 -10.65
N LEU A 276 -2.04 11.75 -11.66
CA LEU A 276 -3.11 12.76 -11.66
C LEU A 276 -4.50 12.13 -11.60
N SER A 277 -4.73 11.03 -12.33
CA SER A 277 -6.01 10.32 -12.31
C SER A 277 -6.33 9.73 -10.94
N PHE A 278 -5.31 9.34 -10.17
CA PHE A 278 -5.44 8.77 -8.82
C PHE A 278 -5.38 9.78 -7.68
N GLY A 279 -5.35 11.08 -7.95
CA GLY A 279 -5.47 12.05 -6.87
C GLY A 279 -4.19 12.81 -6.49
N ALA A 280 -3.11 12.71 -7.26
CA ALA A 280 -1.88 13.47 -6.99
C ALA A 280 -2.13 14.98 -6.85
N LYS A 281 -1.67 15.56 -5.75
CA LYS A 281 -1.76 16.98 -5.42
C LYS A 281 -0.82 17.74 -6.34
N ASP A 282 -1.35 18.79 -6.94
CA ASP A 282 -0.59 19.72 -7.74
C ASP A 282 -0.34 20.98 -6.91
N GLU A 283 0.91 21.20 -6.50
CA GLU A 283 1.30 22.38 -5.70
C GLU A 283 1.04 23.70 -6.45
N ARG A 284 0.97 23.66 -7.79
CA ARG A 284 0.67 24.82 -8.62
C ARG A 284 -0.81 25.20 -8.63
N LYS A 285 -1.69 24.40 -8.02
CA LYS A 285 -3.13 24.65 -7.98
C LYS A 285 -3.48 25.96 -7.27
N ALA A 286 -2.92 26.22 -6.09
CA ALA A 286 -3.18 27.46 -5.36
C ALA A 286 -2.65 28.71 -6.09
N PRO A 287 -1.42 28.72 -6.63
CA PRO A 287 -0.95 29.78 -7.54
C PRO A 287 -1.87 29.99 -8.75
N LEU A 288 -2.33 28.91 -9.39
CA LEU A 288 -3.21 28.98 -10.56
C LEU A 288 -4.55 29.65 -10.23
N GLN A 289 -5.18 29.26 -9.12
CA GLN A 289 -6.42 29.88 -8.65
C GLN A 289 -6.26 31.39 -8.39
N LYS A 290 -5.13 31.81 -7.79
CA LYS A 290 -4.82 33.24 -7.60
C LYS A 290 -4.67 33.97 -8.93
N ALA A 291 -3.98 33.37 -9.91
CA ALA A 291 -3.80 33.96 -11.23
C ALA A 291 -5.13 34.10 -12.00
N ILE A 292 -6.03 33.11 -11.89
CA ILE A 292 -7.38 33.13 -12.46
C ILE A 292 -8.20 34.27 -11.86
N LEU A 293 -8.23 34.39 -10.52
CA LEU A 293 -8.95 35.47 -9.83
C LEU A 293 -8.40 36.86 -10.18
N ALA A 294 -7.09 36.97 -10.35
CA ALA A 294 -6.42 38.20 -10.80
C ALA A 294 -6.57 38.47 -12.31
N LYS A 295 -7.16 37.54 -13.07
CA LYS A 295 -7.30 37.59 -14.54
C LYS A 295 -5.96 37.76 -15.28
N ASN A 296 -4.88 37.28 -14.68
CA ASN A 296 -3.53 37.43 -15.21
C ASN A 296 -3.23 36.29 -16.21
N LYS A 297 -3.58 36.48 -17.48
CA LYS A 297 -3.38 35.47 -18.53
C LYS A 297 -1.94 34.99 -18.65
N THR A 298 -0.96 35.88 -18.48
CA THR A 298 0.46 35.54 -18.57
C THR A 298 0.89 34.59 -17.45
N GLU A 299 0.46 34.86 -16.21
CA GLU A 299 0.79 33.97 -15.09
C GLU A 299 0.00 32.65 -15.18
N ILE A 300 -1.23 32.67 -15.69
CA ILE A 300 -1.99 31.44 -15.98
C ILE A 300 -1.19 30.59 -16.98
N GLN A 301 -0.81 31.13 -18.14
CA GLN A 301 -0.05 30.39 -19.15
C GLN A 301 1.25 29.82 -18.58
N LYS A 302 2.03 30.64 -17.86
CA LYS A 302 3.27 30.19 -17.23
C LYS A 302 3.06 29.00 -16.28
N LEU A 303 1.97 28.99 -15.50
CA LEU A 303 1.65 27.87 -14.62
C LEU A 303 1.20 26.63 -15.42
N LEU A 304 0.46 26.80 -16.52
CA LEU A 304 0.09 25.72 -17.42
C LEU A 304 1.30 25.12 -18.14
N ASP A 305 2.27 25.94 -18.55
CA ASP A 305 3.54 25.50 -19.14
C ASP A 305 4.38 24.69 -18.15
N GLN A 306 4.25 25.00 -16.85
CA GLN A 306 4.81 24.19 -15.76
C GLN A 306 4.00 22.92 -15.48
N GLY A 307 2.88 22.70 -16.18
CA GLY A 307 2.02 21.53 -16.07
C GLY A 307 0.92 21.65 -15.02
N ALA A 308 0.49 22.86 -14.64
CA ALA A 308 -0.63 23.04 -13.72
C ALA A 308 -1.92 22.44 -14.30
N VAL A 309 -2.69 21.76 -13.45
CA VAL A 309 -3.95 21.13 -13.87
C VAL A 309 -5.15 22.05 -13.65
N ILE A 310 -5.91 22.30 -14.72
CA ILE A 310 -7.21 22.98 -14.69
C ILE A 310 -8.29 21.94 -14.43
N ASP A 311 -8.89 21.98 -13.25
CA ASP A 311 -10.05 21.17 -12.88
C ASP A 311 -11.33 22.01 -12.75
N VAL A 312 -12.44 21.40 -12.34
CA VAL A 312 -13.75 22.06 -12.17
C VAL A 312 -13.66 23.33 -11.33
N GLU A 313 -12.89 23.28 -10.25
CA GLU A 313 -12.79 24.38 -9.29
C GLU A 313 -12.13 25.59 -9.94
N GLU A 314 -11.11 25.39 -10.77
CA GLU A 314 -10.45 26.45 -11.53
C GLU A 314 -11.41 27.07 -12.56
N LEU A 315 -12.22 26.26 -13.24
CA LEU A 315 -13.23 26.76 -14.18
C LEU A 315 -14.31 27.60 -13.46
N LYS A 316 -14.72 27.20 -12.25
CA LYS A 316 -15.73 27.93 -11.45
C LYS A 316 -15.28 29.34 -11.08
N LEU A 317 -13.99 29.51 -10.78
CA LEU A 317 -13.42 30.84 -10.48
C LEU A 317 -13.58 31.81 -11.66
N ALA A 318 -13.63 31.29 -12.89
CA ALA A 318 -13.82 32.08 -14.10
C ALA A 318 -15.29 32.20 -14.55
N LYS A 319 -16.27 31.63 -13.83
CA LYS A 319 -17.70 31.62 -14.24
C LYS A 319 -18.25 33.02 -14.60
N GLY A 320 -17.82 34.05 -13.87
CA GLY A 320 -18.22 35.45 -14.09
C GLY A 320 -17.45 36.18 -15.19
N ASP A 321 -16.41 35.58 -15.76
CA ASP A 321 -15.57 36.19 -16.80
C ASP A 321 -15.52 35.29 -18.04
N SER A 322 -16.36 35.63 -19.02
CA SER A 322 -16.50 34.82 -20.24
C SER A 322 -15.22 34.68 -21.05
N LYS A 323 -14.27 35.64 -20.96
CA LYS A 323 -13.01 35.58 -21.71
C LYS A 323 -12.04 34.62 -21.04
N ILE A 324 -11.83 34.78 -19.73
CA ILE A 324 -10.98 33.86 -18.96
C ILE A 324 -11.55 32.45 -19.00
N LEU A 325 -12.86 32.29 -18.84
CA LEU A 325 -13.50 30.98 -18.91
C LEU A 325 -13.29 30.31 -20.27
N SER A 326 -13.45 31.05 -21.37
CA SER A 326 -13.22 30.47 -22.72
C SER A 326 -11.77 30.00 -22.87
N TYR A 327 -10.82 30.81 -22.41
CA TYR A 327 -9.40 30.44 -22.42
C TYR A 327 -9.10 29.20 -21.56
N LEU A 328 -9.63 29.13 -20.34
CA LEU A 328 -9.43 27.95 -19.48
C LEU A 328 -10.08 26.67 -20.04
N LEU A 329 -11.17 26.80 -20.81
CA LEU A 329 -11.82 25.66 -21.48
C LEU A 329 -10.98 25.15 -22.65
N GLU A 330 -10.31 26.04 -23.38
CA GLU A 330 -9.35 25.68 -24.46
C GLU A 330 -8.14 24.94 -23.89
N GLU A 331 -7.66 25.37 -22.72
CA GLU A 331 -6.50 24.79 -22.03
C GLU A 331 -6.85 23.63 -21.05
N TYR A 332 -8.12 23.19 -21.00
CA TYR A 332 -8.59 22.23 -20.00
C TYR A 332 -7.87 20.87 -20.12
N ASN A 333 -7.20 20.46 -19.04
CA ASN A 333 -6.28 19.32 -19.04
C ASN A 333 -6.48 18.34 -17.86
N SER A 334 -7.54 18.47 -17.07
CA SER A 334 -7.82 17.53 -15.97
C SER A 334 -8.23 16.15 -16.49
N LEU A 335 -7.55 15.14 -15.93
CA LEU A 335 -7.83 13.72 -16.13
C LEU A 335 -8.74 13.14 -15.05
N ARG A 336 -9.16 13.94 -14.06
CA ARG A 336 -10.07 13.53 -13.00
C ARG A 336 -11.52 13.65 -13.44
N LYS A 337 -12.43 13.00 -12.70
CA LYS A 337 -13.89 12.97 -12.89
C LYS A 337 -14.41 14.24 -13.59
N SER A 338 -15.21 14.02 -14.63
CA SER A 338 -15.85 15.10 -15.39
C SER A 338 -16.44 16.19 -14.48
N PRO A 339 -16.22 17.49 -14.78
CA PRO A 339 -16.88 18.60 -14.11
C PRO A 339 -18.39 18.41 -14.00
N LEU A 340 -18.93 17.72 -14.98
CA LEU A 340 -20.34 17.47 -15.20
C LEU A 340 -20.88 16.42 -14.21
N LEU A 341 -20.04 15.48 -13.74
CA LEU A 341 -20.44 14.45 -12.77
C LEU A 341 -20.42 14.97 -11.32
N ARG A 342 -19.56 15.94 -10.98
CA ARG A 342 -19.56 16.59 -9.67
C ARG A 342 -20.81 17.45 -9.43
N GLU A 343 -21.34 18.05 -10.49
CA GLU A 343 -22.51 18.94 -10.44
C GLU A 343 -23.86 18.19 -10.44
N ILE A 344 -23.87 16.86 -10.64
CA ILE A 344 -25.08 16.04 -10.63
C ILE A 344 -25.10 15.14 -9.38
N LYS A 345 -25.64 15.66 -8.27
CA LYS A 345 -25.89 14.87 -7.05
C LYS A 345 -27.26 14.22 -7.10
N ILE A 346 -27.29 12.91 -7.31
CA ILE A 346 -28.52 12.11 -7.28
C ILE A 346 -28.74 11.59 -5.86
N GLU A 347 -29.63 12.23 -5.08
CA GLU A 347 -30.09 11.64 -3.82
C GLU A 347 -31.17 10.61 -4.13
N ARG A 348 -30.82 9.32 -4.04
CA ARG A 348 -31.79 8.23 -4.05
C ARG A 348 -32.26 7.99 -2.62
N TYR A 349 -33.53 8.30 -2.37
CA TYR A 349 -34.25 7.85 -1.18
C TYR A 349 -35.19 6.72 -1.59
N LEU A 350 -35.21 5.62 -0.82
CA LEU A 350 -36.23 4.58 -0.95
C LEU A 350 -37.63 5.25 -0.92
N ASN A 351 -38.44 4.97 -1.94
CA ASN A 351 -39.83 5.44 -2.08
C ASN A 351 -40.06 6.95 -2.14
N LYS A 352 -39.05 7.77 -2.52
CA LYS A 352 -39.26 9.19 -2.84
C LYS A 352 -38.74 9.53 -4.23
N PRO A 353 -39.34 10.52 -4.92
CA PRO A 353 -38.80 11.03 -6.17
C PRO A 353 -37.36 11.49 -5.94
N VAL A 354 -36.48 11.10 -6.86
CA VAL A 354 -35.07 11.49 -6.87
C VAL A 354 -35.00 13.02 -6.77
N LYS A 355 -34.43 13.54 -5.68
CA LYS A 355 -34.17 14.98 -5.54
C LYS A 355 -32.76 15.22 -6.02
N VAL A 356 -32.65 15.91 -7.15
CA VAL A 356 -31.34 16.27 -7.71
C VAL A 356 -31.06 17.73 -7.36
N THR A 357 -29.96 17.98 -6.65
CA THR A 357 -29.48 19.33 -6.35
C THR A 357 -28.31 19.67 -7.29
N TYR A 358 -28.36 20.85 -7.91
CA TYR A 358 -27.49 21.23 -9.04
C TYR A 358 -27.02 22.69 -8.91
N ASP A 359 -25.85 23.02 -9.48
CA ASP A 359 -25.64 24.34 -10.11
C ASP A 359 -25.90 24.22 -11.63
N LEU A 360 -27.18 24.16 -12.02
CA LEU A 360 -27.58 24.11 -13.44
C LEU A 360 -26.94 25.26 -14.24
N SER A 361 -26.79 26.44 -13.62
CA SER A 361 -26.32 27.63 -14.32
C SER A 361 -24.88 27.50 -14.82
N PHE A 362 -24.00 26.81 -14.08
CA PHE A 362 -22.63 26.59 -14.55
C PHE A 362 -22.56 25.48 -15.60
N LEU A 363 -23.29 24.38 -15.40
CA LEU A 363 -23.43 23.29 -16.37
C LEU A 363 -23.93 23.81 -17.73
N GLU A 364 -24.95 24.67 -17.72
CA GLU A 364 -25.46 25.30 -18.94
C GLU A 364 -24.40 26.13 -19.67
N ILE A 365 -23.55 26.87 -18.94
CA ILE A 365 -22.46 27.65 -19.53
C ILE A 365 -21.45 26.73 -20.21
N LEU A 366 -21.05 25.64 -19.56
CA LEU A 366 -20.11 24.65 -20.11
C LEU A 366 -20.66 23.99 -21.39
N LEU A 367 -21.93 23.56 -21.36
CA LEU A 367 -22.59 22.94 -22.52
C LEU A 367 -22.75 23.93 -23.69
N LYS A 368 -23.16 25.18 -23.42
CA LYS A 368 -23.26 26.25 -24.44
C LYS A 368 -21.93 26.53 -25.12
N LYS A 369 -20.82 26.34 -24.40
CA LYS A 369 -19.45 26.50 -24.90
C LYS A 369 -18.90 25.25 -25.61
N GLY A 370 -19.69 24.18 -25.72
CA GLY A 370 -19.29 22.96 -26.42
C GLY A 370 -18.33 22.07 -25.63
N PHE A 371 -18.23 22.26 -24.31
CA PHE A 371 -17.34 21.45 -23.46
C PHE A 371 -17.69 19.96 -23.57
N SER A 372 -16.65 19.12 -23.73
CA SER A 372 -16.82 17.68 -23.94
C SER A 372 -17.27 16.97 -22.67
N LEU A 373 -18.22 16.03 -22.80
CA LEU A 373 -18.63 15.15 -21.72
C LEU A 373 -17.64 13.99 -21.49
N LYS A 374 -16.62 13.84 -22.36
CA LYS A 374 -15.72 12.68 -22.46
C LYS A 374 -14.80 12.43 -21.28
N VAL A 375 -14.67 13.36 -20.32
CA VAL A 375 -13.60 13.33 -19.31
C VAL A 375 -13.48 11.95 -18.66
N ARG A 376 -12.33 11.31 -18.91
CA ARG A 376 -12.01 9.91 -18.57
C ARG A 376 -12.22 9.70 -17.07
N SER A 377 -13.28 8.99 -16.68
CA SER A 377 -13.41 8.47 -15.32
C SER A 377 -12.65 7.15 -15.25
N LEU A 378 -11.39 7.18 -14.81
CA LEU A 378 -10.80 6.00 -14.20
C LEU A 378 -11.43 5.88 -12.81
N ASP A 379 -12.33 4.91 -12.70
CA ASP A 379 -12.98 4.37 -11.50
C ASP A 379 -13.77 5.32 -10.57
N GLU A 380 -15.04 4.97 -10.38
CA GLU A 380 -15.87 5.52 -9.31
C GLU A 380 -15.49 4.89 -7.97
N ASP A 381 -14.47 5.44 -7.31
CA ASP A 381 -14.32 5.24 -5.86
C ASP A 381 -15.47 5.95 -5.13
N HIS A 382 -16.55 5.20 -4.93
CA HIS A 382 -17.47 5.36 -3.80
C HIS A 382 -17.49 4.04 -3.02
N ILE A 383 -16.31 3.58 -2.58
CA ILE A 383 -16.23 2.68 -1.43
C ILE A 383 -16.22 3.58 -0.19
N VAL A 384 -17.43 3.88 0.30
CA VAL A 384 -17.67 4.18 1.71
C VAL A 384 -18.61 3.10 2.22
N GLU A 385 -18.08 2.30 3.13
CA GLU A 385 -18.56 1.15 3.92
C GLU A 385 -20.04 1.07 4.40
N ASN A 386 -21.02 1.75 3.82
CA ASN A 386 -22.40 1.75 4.34
C ASN A 386 -23.51 1.38 3.34
N SER A 387 -23.22 0.74 2.20
CA SER A 387 -24.27 0.25 1.28
C SER A 387 -24.19 -1.26 1.01
N GLY A 388 -23.82 -2.04 2.03
CA GLY A 388 -23.78 -3.50 1.98
C GLY A 388 -25.13 -4.18 2.21
N MET A 389 -26.25 -3.66 1.71
CA MET A 389 -27.57 -4.32 1.87
C MET A 389 -28.39 -4.53 0.60
N ASP A 390 -27.93 -4.03 -0.54
CA ASP A 390 -28.71 -4.11 -1.77
C ASP A 390 -27.78 -4.69 -2.83
N GLY A 391 -28.03 -5.91 -3.30
CA GLY A 391 -27.22 -6.64 -4.30
C GLY A 391 -27.13 -5.97 -5.69
N TYR A 392 -27.19 -4.65 -5.78
CA TYR A 392 -26.94 -3.84 -6.96
C TYR A 392 -25.46 -3.46 -7.03
N THR A 393 -24.65 -4.45 -7.41
CA THR A 393 -23.24 -4.32 -7.78
C THR A 393 -23.00 -3.25 -8.87
N TYR A 394 -22.04 -2.36 -8.61
CA TYR A 394 -21.12 -1.71 -9.57
C TYR A 394 -21.69 -1.39 -10.97
N ARG A 395 -22.45 -0.30 -11.12
CA ARG A 395 -22.80 0.24 -12.45
C ARG A 395 -22.05 1.54 -12.70
N THR A 396 -21.18 1.53 -13.70
CA THR A 396 -20.51 2.71 -14.28
C THR A 396 -21.50 3.86 -14.45
N SER A 397 -21.34 5.00 -13.75
CA SER A 397 -22.20 6.17 -13.98
C SER A 397 -21.90 6.86 -15.31
N CYS A 398 -22.81 6.79 -16.26
CA CYS A 398 -22.79 7.57 -17.51
C CYS A 398 -23.34 9.00 -17.27
N ALA A 399 -22.55 10.04 -17.54
CA ALA A 399 -22.95 11.44 -17.36
C ALA A 399 -24.14 11.81 -18.29
N VAL A 400 -24.11 11.30 -19.52
CA VAL A 400 -25.19 11.47 -20.49
C VAL A 400 -26.48 10.85 -19.99
N ALA A 401 -26.43 9.65 -19.45
CA ALA A 401 -27.60 9.00 -18.87
C ALA A 401 -28.17 9.77 -17.68
N LYS A 402 -27.32 10.36 -16.82
CA LYS A 402 -27.75 11.23 -15.72
C LYS A 402 -28.46 12.49 -16.22
N ILE A 403 -27.93 13.17 -17.25
CA ILE A 403 -28.58 14.34 -17.86
C ILE A 403 -29.91 13.95 -18.51
N MET A 404 -29.95 12.81 -19.20
CA MET A 404 -31.16 12.32 -19.86
C MET A 404 -32.25 11.87 -18.88
N ASN A 405 -31.86 11.34 -17.72
CA ASN A 405 -32.75 11.03 -16.60
C ASN A 405 -33.26 12.30 -15.89
N SER A 406 -32.63 13.46 -16.08
CA SER A 406 -33.16 14.72 -15.57
C SER A 406 -34.41 15.13 -16.34
N ASP A 407 -35.38 15.73 -15.66
CA ASP A 407 -36.56 16.34 -16.29
C ASP A 407 -36.28 17.75 -16.84
N SER A 408 -35.02 18.19 -16.85
CA SER A 408 -34.63 19.52 -17.33
C SER A 408 -34.67 19.60 -18.86
N LYS A 409 -35.76 20.14 -19.39
CA LYS A 409 -35.90 20.45 -20.83
C LYS A 409 -34.78 21.38 -21.34
N ASN A 410 -34.29 22.28 -20.49
CA ASN A 410 -33.21 23.21 -20.82
C ASN A 410 -31.86 22.51 -20.98
N LEU A 411 -31.51 21.56 -20.12
CA LEU A 411 -30.25 20.82 -20.28
C LEU A 411 -30.27 19.97 -21.55
N ILE A 412 -31.40 19.28 -21.79
CA ILE A 412 -31.57 18.43 -22.97
C ILE A 412 -31.43 19.23 -24.27
N SER A 413 -31.94 20.47 -24.32
CA SER A 413 -31.86 21.32 -25.52
C SER A 413 -30.48 21.92 -25.77
N LEU A 414 -29.60 21.96 -24.75
CA LEU A 414 -28.23 22.47 -24.87
C LEU A 414 -27.22 21.41 -25.34
N LEU A 415 -27.61 20.14 -25.32
CA LEU A 415 -26.78 19.04 -25.78
C LEU A 415 -26.58 19.10 -27.31
N ARG A 416 -25.32 19.10 -27.75
CA ARG A 416 -24.92 19.07 -29.16
C ARG A 416 -24.02 17.87 -29.42
N SER A 417 -24.01 17.36 -30.67
CA SER A 417 -23.16 16.23 -31.08
C SER A 417 -21.70 16.37 -30.64
N GLN A 418 -21.16 17.59 -30.66
CA GLN A 418 -19.80 17.93 -30.22
C GLN A 418 -19.53 17.58 -28.74
N ASN A 419 -20.53 17.74 -27.87
CA ASN A 419 -20.43 17.38 -26.45
C ASN A 419 -20.24 15.86 -26.24
N PHE A 420 -20.56 15.03 -27.24
CA PHE A 420 -20.55 13.57 -27.17
C PHE A 420 -19.46 12.92 -28.03
N SER A 421 -18.63 13.71 -28.72
CA SER A 421 -17.59 13.17 -29.60
C SER A 421 -16.69 12.18 -28.86
N ASP A 422 -16.57 10.96 -29.41
CA ASP A 422 -15.81 9.82 -28.87
C ASP A 422 -16.15 9.43 -27.41
N TYR A 423 -17.36 9.69 -26.94
CA TYR A 423 -17.84 9.28 -25.62
C TYR A 423 -18.69 8.01 -25.73
N SER A 424 -18.37 6.98 -24.94
CA SER A 424 -19.11 5.72 -24.90
C SER A 424 -19.57 5.43 -23.47
N CYS A 425 -20.85 5.08 -23.32
CA CYS A 425 -21.46 4.63 -22.08
C CYS A 425 -21.64 3.11 -22.05
N ARG A 426 -20.68 2.37 -22.61
CA ARG A 426 -20.64 0.90 -22.54
C ARG A 426 -20.65 0.43 -21.07
N GLY A 427 -21.47 -0.57 -20.76
CA GLY A 427 -21.73 -1.11 -19.42
C GLY A 427 -22.87 -0.42 -18.66
N PHE A 428 -23.50 0.60 -19.25
CA PHE A 428 -24.61 1.32 -18.61
C PHE A 428 -25.95 0.63 -18.84
N TYR A 429 -26.45 -0.06 -17.81
CA TYR A 429 -27.78 -0.65 -17.84
C TYR A 429 -28.87 0.34 -17.40
N PHE A 430 -29.86 0.56 -18.29
CA PHE A 430 -31.12 1.20 -17.93
C PHE A 430 -31.85 0.34 -16.89
N THR A 431 -32.55 0.98 -15.96
CA THR A 431 -33.56 0.27 -15.16
C THR A 431 -34.81 0.12 -16.03
N TRP A 432 -35.38 -1.08 -16.13
CA TRP A 432 -36.58 -1.46 -16.89
C TRP A 432 -37.63 -0.34 -17.01
N PHE A 433 -37.92 0.37 -15.91
CA PHE A 433 -38.99 1.38 -15.86
C PHE A 433 -38.74 2.65 -16.67
N PHE A 434 -37.51 2.90 -17.13
CA PHE A 434 -37.14 4.12 -17.87
C PHE A 434 -36.69 3.85 -19.30
N GLU A 435 -36.66 2.58 -19.72
CA GLU A 435 -35.97 2.16 -20.93
C GLU A 435 -36.60 2.72 -22.21
N GLU A 436 -37.92 2.66 -22.35
CA GLU A 436 -38.64 3.10 -23.54
C GLU A 436 -38.54 4.63 -23.74
N LYS A 437 -38.84 5.41 -22.68
CA LYS A 437 -38.71 6.88 -22.67
C LYS A 437 -37.27 7.34 -22.93
N MET A 438 -36.28 6.57 -22.51
CA MET A 438 -34.87 6.87 -22.76
C MET A 438 -34.48 6.52 -24.19
N ARG A 439 -34.90 5.38 -24.75
CA ARG A 439 -34.67 5.02 -26.16
C ARG A 439 -35.25 6.08 -27.11
N GLU A 440 -36.44 6.62 -26.83
CA GLU A 440 -37.00 7.73 -27.60
C GLU A 440 -36.14 8.99 -27.54
N LYS A 441 -35.66 9.38 -26.35
CA LYS A 441 -34.77 10.53 -26.17
C LYS A 441 -33.43 10.33 -26.89
N ILE A 442 -32.85 9.12 -26.85
CA ILE A 442 -31.57 8.78 -27.51
C ILE A 442 -31.70 8.97 -29.01
N LYS A 443 -32.73 8.37 -29.62
CA LYS A 443 -33.01 8.50 -31.06
C LYS A 443 -33.23 9.96 -31.46
N LYS A 444 -34.01 10.71 -30.67
CA LYS A 444 -34.28 12.14 -30.93
C LYS A 444 -33.01 12.99 -30.92
N LEU A 445 -32.07 12.68 -30.02
CA LEU A 445 -30.82 13.42 -29.86
C LEU A 445 -29.67 12.84 -30.71
N LYS A 446 -29.92 11.78 -31.50
CA LYS A 446 -28.93 11.05 -32.31
C LYS A 446 -27.72 10.58 -31.48
N LEU A 447 -27.98 10.02 -30.30
CA LEU A 447 -26.95 9.56 -29.36
C LEU A 447 -26.71 8.05 -29.44
N ASP A 448 -27.13 7.40 -30.52
CA ASP A 448 -27.08 5.94 -30.63
C ASP A 448 -25.63 5.40 -30.57
N SER A 449 -24.66 6.16 -31.09
CA SER A 449 -23.22 5.86 -30.99
C SER A 449 -22.65 5.95 -29.57
N VAL A 450 -23.32 6.66 -28.66
CA VAL A 450 -22.92 6.78 -27.24
C VAL A 450 -23.32 5.54 -26.44
N PHE A 451 -24.35 4.82 -26.88
CA PHE A 451 -24.92 3.65 -26.20
C PHE A 451 -24.87 2.41 -27.11
N PRO A 452 -23.67 1.84 -27.35
CA PRO A 452 -23.48 0.76 -28.32
C PRO A 452 -24.30 -0.51 -28.03
N GLU A 453 -24.60 -0.77 -26.75
CA GLU A 453 -25.38 -1.94 -26.31
C GLU A 453 -26.84 -1.91 -26.79
N LEU A 454 -27.41 -0.73 -27.05
CA LEU A 454 -28.76 -0.61 -27.63
C LEU A 454 -28.84 -1.07 -29.09
N HIS A 455 -27.69 -1.13 -29.78
CA HIS A 455 -27.58 -1.68 -31.13
C HIS A 455 -27.27 -3.18 -31.11
N GLU A 456 -26.45 -3.67 -30.18
CA GLU A 456 -26.11 -5.11 -30.08
C GLU A 456 -27.32 -5.97 -29.67
N GLU A 457 -28.24 -5.47 -28.83
CA GLU A 457 -29.48 -6.17 -28.48
C GLU A 457 -30.45 -6.37 -29.67
N SER A 458 -30.35 -5.56 -30.73
CA SER A 458 -31.19 -5.75 -31.93
C SER A 458 -30.74 -6.89 -32.86
N TYR A 459 -29.51 -7.39 -32.70
CA TYR A 459 -29.00 -8.52 -33.50
C TYR A 459 -29.19 -9.89 -32.81
N LEU A 460 -29.49 -9.92 -31.51
CA LEU A 460 -29.67 -11.16 -30.76
C LEU A 460 -31.13 -11.60 -30.61
N TYR A 461 -32.08 -10.78 -31.06
CA TYR A 461 -33.51 -11.11 -31.14
C TYR A 461 -34.06 -10.72 -32.52
N GLU A 462 -33.65 -11.45 -33.56
CA GLU A 462 -34.60 -11.70 -34.66
C GLU A 462 -35.69 -12.60 -34.08
N HIS A 463 -36.91 -12.06 -34.02
CA HIS A 463 -38.12 -12.79 -33.66
C HIS A 463 -38.35 -13.95 -34.65
N GLU A 464 -38.44 -15.18 -34.14
CA GLU A 464 -39.39 -16.16 -34.70
C GLU A 464 -40.80 -15.84 -34.21
#